data_AF-A0A167UA22-F1
#
_entry.id   AF-A0A167UA22-F1
#
_cell.length_a   1.000
_cell.length_b   1.000
_cell.length_c   1.000
_cell.angle_alpha   90.00
_cell.angle_beta   90.00
_cell.angle_gamma   90.00
#
_symmetry.space_group_name_H-M   'P 1'
#
loop_
_entity.id
_entity.type
_entity.pdbx_description
1 polymer ?
#
loop_
_entity_poly.entity_id
_entity_poly.type
_entity_poly.pdbx_seq_one_letter_code
_entity_poly.pdbx_strand_id
1 'polypeptide(L)' 'MRVKCVLCEQMDTIDDESLLAKRLRNRPIHTYMCEQCHERIAEKTKARLATGKFRIYRSSESHDEW' A
#
# COMPACT_ATOMS: atom_id res chain seq x y z
N MET A 1 -11.25 -9.15 11.06
CA MET A 1 -11.75 -8.95 9.69
C MET A 1 -10.96 -9.75 8.66
N ARG A 2 -11.61 -10.43 7.72
CA ARG A 2 -10.93 -11.02 6.55
C ARG A 2 -10.75 -9.95 5.48
N VAL A 3 -9.55 -9.83 4.94
CA VAL A 3 -9.20 -8.86 3.89
C VAL A 3 -8.47 -9.55 2.75
N LYS A 4 -8.61 -9.01 1.54
CA LYS A 4 -7.97 -9.52 0.33
C LYS A 4 -6.88 -8.56 -0.12
N CYS A 5 -5.67 -9.04 -0.38
CA CYS A 5 -4.62 -8.21 -0.95
C CYS A 5 -4.95 -7.84 -2.40
N VAL A 6 -4.80 -6.55 -2.74
CA VAL A 6 -5.07 -6.04 -4.10
C VAL A 6 -4.08 -6.54 -5.17
N LEU A 7 -2.92 -7.07 -4.79
CA LEU A 7 -1.86 -7.45 -5.72
C LEU A 7 -1.71 -8.95 -5.95
N CYS A 8 -1.79 -9.76 -4.89
CA CYS A 8 -1.62 -11.21 -4.98
C CYS A 8 -2.89 -11.98 -4.64
N GLU A 9 -3.98 -11.29 -4.32
CA GLU A 9 -5.27 -11.89 -3.99
C GLU A 9 -5.31 -12.79 -2.75
N GLN A 10 -4.22 -12.83 -1.97
CA GLN A 10 -4.16 -13.57 -0.72
C GLN A 10 -5.20 -13.04 0.28
N MET A 11 -5.80 -13.97 1.01
CA MET A 11 -6.76 -13.70 2.07
C MET A 11 -6.04 -13.69 3.42
N ASP A 12 -6.01 -12.52 4.07
CA ASP A 12 -5.40 -12.34 5.39
C ASP A 12 -6.46 -12.01 6.44
N THR A 13 -6.16 -12.32 7.69
CA THR A 13 -7.00 -11.97 8.85
C THR A 13 -6.32 -10.86 9.63
N ILE A 14 -6.97 -9.70 9.70
CA ILE A 14 -6.52 -8.58 10.53
C ILE A 14 -7.40 -8.44 11.75
N ASP A 15 -6.85 -7.86 12.82
CA ASP A 15 -7.60 -7.54 14.04
C ASP A 15 -8.70 -6.50 13.74
N ASP A 16 -9.92 -6.78 14.20
CA ASP A 16 -11.09 -5.96 13.96
C ASP A 16 -11.01 -4.60 14.65
N GLU A 17 -10.34 -4.52 15.80
CA GLU A 17 -10.15 -3.31 16.60
C GLU A 17 -8.96 -2.45 16.12
N SER A 18 -8.20 -2.93 15.13
CA SER A 18 -7.07 -2.19 14.59
C SER A 18 -7.50 -0.94 13.80
N LEU A 19 -6.66 0.10 13.83
CA LEU A 19 -6.85 1.30 13.02
C LEU A 19 -6.93 0.99 11.52
N LEU A 20 -6.16 -0.01 11.07
CA LEU A 20 -6.18 -0.46 9.68
C LEU A 20 -7.54 -1.04 9.31
N ALA A 21 -8.12 -1.89 10.16
CA ALA A 21 -9.46 -2.43 9.93
C ALA A 21 -10.53 -1.33 9.93
N LYS A 22 -10.45 -0.37 10.86
CA LYS A 22 -11.35 0.81 10.87
C LYS A 22 -11.26 1.62 9.58
N ARG A 23 -10.05 1.86 9.05
CA ARG A 23 -9.82 2.59 7.79
C ARG A 23 -10.46 1.87 6.60
N LEU A 24 -10.23 0.56 6.47
CA LEU A 24 -10.76 -0.24 5.36
C LEU A 24 -12.30 -0.32 5.36
N ARG A 25 -12.93 -0.39 6.55
CA ARG A 25 -14.40 -0.41 6.65
C ARG A 25 -15.04 0.93 6.31
N ASN A 26 -14.43 2.03 6.75
CA ASN A 26 -15.07 3.34 6.71
C ASN A 26 -14.76 4.16 5.45
N ARG A 27 -13.78 3.76 4.64
CA ARG A 27 -13.43 4.45 3.39
C ARG A 27 -13.15 3.44 2.25
N PRO A 28 -14.05 3.32 1.25
CA PRO A 28 -13.92 2.38 0.12
C PRO A 28 -12.67 2.59 -0.75
N ILE A 29 -12.04 3.76 -0.68
CA ILE A 29 -10.82 4.08 -1.41
C ILE A 29 -9.56 3.40 -0.83
N HIS A 30 -9.61 2.96 0.43
CA HIS A 30 -8.46 2.31 1.05
C HIS A 30 -8.42 0.83 0.65
N THR A 31 -7.33 0.44 0.01
CA THR A 31 -7.05 -0.95 -0.35
C THR A 31 -6.10 -1.58 0.65
N TYR A 32 -6.13 -2.90 0.73
CA TYR A 32 -5.21 -3.67 1.56
C TYR A 32 -4.07 -4.25 0.70
N MET A 33 -2.84 -4.12 1.20
CA MET A 33 -1.66 -4.76 0.64
C MET A 33 -1.03 -5.63 1.73
N CYS A 34 -0.83 -6.92 1.45
CA CYS A 34 -0.17 -7.81 2.39
C CYS A 34 1.31 -7.46 2.54
N GLU A 35 1.90 -7.88 3.66
CA GLU A 35 3.30 -7.61 4.01
C GLU A 35 4.27 -8.17 2.97
N GLN A 36 4.01 -9.39 2.46
CA GLN A 36 4.83 -9.99 1.41
C GLN A 36 4.89 -9.15 0.13
N CYS A 37 3.75 -8.59 -0.28
CA CYS A 37 3.71 -7.72 -1.46
C CYS A 37 4.39 -6.38 -1.20
N HIS A 38 4.25 -5.85 0.02
CA HIS A 38 4.94 -4.64 0.45
C HIS A 38 6.47 -4.83 0.39
N GLU A 39 7.00 -5.90 0.99
CA GLU A 39 8.42 -6.23 0.98
C GLU A 39 8.95 -6.46 -0.44
N ARG A 40 8.24 -7.25 -1.25
CA ARG A 40 8.58 -7.51 -2.65
C ARG A 40 8.72 -6.22 -3.48
N ILE A 41 7.83 -5.25 -3.27
CA ILE A 41 7.90 -3.95 -3.94
C ILE A 41 9.07 -3.13 -3.38
N ALA A 42 9.26 -3.12 -2.07
CA ALA A 42 10.33 -2.38 -1.42
C ALA A 42 11.72 -2.82 -1.93
N GLU A 43 11.98 -4.13 -2.02
CA GLU A 43 13.24 -4.68 -2.54
C GLU A 43 13.50 -4.26 -3.99
N LYS A 44 12.51 -4.45 -4.88
CA LYS A 44 12.62 -4.04 -6.29
C LYS A 44 12.83 -2.55 -6.44
N THR A 45 12.21 -1.74 -5.56
CA THR A 45 12.36 -0.29 -5.57
C THR A 45 13.77 0.12 -5.13
N LYS A 46 14.31 -0.48 -4.07
CA LYS A 46 15.69 -0.27 -3.62
C LYS A 46 16.70 -0.67 -4.71
N ALA A 47 16.50 -1.81 -5.37
CA ALA A 47 17.34 -2.25 -6.47
C ALA A 47 17.32 -1.25 -7.65
N ARG A 48 16.15 -0.74 -8.03
CA ARG A 48 16.02 0.29 -9.08
C ARG A 48 16.67 1.60 -8.68
N LEU A 49 16.51 2.02 -7.42
CA LEU A 49 17.13 3.23 -6.89
C LEU A 49 18.67 3.15 -6.97
N ALA A 50 19.25 1.99 -6.62
CA ALA A 50 20.69 1.75 -6.70
C ALA A 50 21.26 1.88 -8.12
N THR A 51 20.45 1.73 -9.17
CA THR A 51 20.90 1.91 -10.57
C THR A 51 21.17 3.37 -10.96
N GLY A 52 20.76 4.35 -10.15
CA GLY A 52 20.92 5.78 -10.44
C GLY A 52 20.02 6.32 -11.56
N LYS A 53 19.23 5.47 -12.23
CA LYS A 53 18.28 5.86 -13.31
C LYS A 53 16.87 6.12 -12.79
N PHE A 54 16.63 5.99 -11.48
CA PHE A 54 15.31 6.17 -10.89
C PHE A 54 14.89 7.65 -10.91
N ARG A 55 13.79 7.96 -11.57
CA ARG A 55 13.23 9.31 -11.67
C ARG A 55 11.92 9.37 -10.91
N ILE A 56 11.81 10.32 -9.98
CA ILE A 56 10.56 10.61 -9.28
C ILE A 56 9.89 11.75 -10.03
N TYR A 57 8.77 11.45 -10.69
CA TYR A 57 7.93 12.46 -11.33
C TYR A 57 6.95 12.97 -10.27
N ARG A 58 7.24 14.13 -9.67
CA ARG A 58 6.28 14.82 -8.79
C ARG A 58 5.39 15.70 -9.67
N SER A 59 4.07 15.51 -9.62
CA SER A 59 3.13 16.55 -10.05
C SER A 59 3.20 17.70 -9.04
N SER A 60 3.04 18.95 -9.50
CA SER A 60 2.85 20.09 -8.61
C SER A 60 1.67 19.80 -7.67
N GLU A 61 1.87 19.98 -6.37
CA GLU A 61 0.86 19.70 -5.34
C GLU A 61 -0.45 20.44 -5.66
N SER A 62 -1.52 19.70 -6.00
CA SER A 62 -2.85 20.17 -5.65
C SER A 62 -3.04 19.80 -4.18
N HIS A 63 -3.12 20.82 -3.35
CA HIS A 63 -3.41 20.72 -1.93
C HIS A 63 -4.80 20.07 -1.77
N ASP A 64 -4.85 18.74 -1.69
CA ASP A 64 -6.06 18.03 -1.27
C ASP A 64 -6.09 18.08 0.26
N GLU A 65 -6.57 19.21 0.78
CA GLU A 65 -7.04 19.36 2.16
C GLU A 65 -8.30 18.52 2.34
N TRP A 66 -8.19 17.27 2.82
CA TRP A 66 -9.35 16.52 3.34
C TRP A 66 -8.99 15.46 4.38
#